data_AF-A0A955HH70-F1
#
_entry.id   AF-A0A955HH70-F1
#
_cell.length_a   1.000
_cell.length_b   1.000
_cell.length_c   1.000
_cell.angle_alpha   90.00
_cell.angle_beta   90.00
_cell.angle_gamma   90.00
#
_symmetry.space_group_name_H-M   'P 1'
#
loop_
_entity.id
_entity.type
_entity.pdbx_description
1 polymer ?
#
loop_
_entity_poly.entity_id
_entity_poly.type
_entity_poly.pdbx_seq_one_letter_code
_entity_poly.pdbx_strand_id
1 'polypeptide(L)'
;MTIRIFMNPTLQRFVDRKVAFFLTFFVVVFLSYAFLSVIDFLPEPLSEETIAAREAKKAQENSALNQAVQVLNGGLRPKNNNTEDSLRVTIPEANSAEVETEPVSTKDPLPSRIIFDALDGKSVTVLNPTSNSVAALDEALLTGVVRHPDSADLVSNGNVFILGHSSYLPNVFNKNFQAFNGIQNLTWGDTIRVQSSDTEYIYRVDKVFKAKTSEVV
;
A
#
# COMPACT_ATOMS: atom_id res chain seq x y z
N MET A 1 46.03 36.97 37.90
CA MET A 1 45.62 37.51 36.58
C MET A 1 44.16 37.11 36.36
N THR A 2 43.23 38.03 36.57
CA THR A 2 41.79 37.74 36.62
C THR A 2 41.15 38.17 35.30
N ILE A 3 40.72 37.22 34.47
CA ILE A 3 40.06 37.50 33.19
C ILE A 3 38.60 37.85 33.49
N ARG A 4 38.23 39.12 33.38
CA ARG A 4 36.83 39.56 33.39
C ARG A 4 36.30 39.58 31.97
N ILE A 5 35.43 38.63 31.64
CA ILE A 5 34.70 38.61 30.37
C ILE A 5 33.58 39.66 30.46
N PHE A 6 33.74 40.79 29.76
CA PHE A 6 32.69 41.78 29.60
C PHE A 6 31.68 41.28 28.57
N MET A 7 30.59 40.66 29.04
CA MET A 7 29.47 40.28 28.19
C MET A 7 28.59 41.52 27.92
N ASN A 8 28.23 41.74 26.66
CA ASN A 8 27.45 42.90 26.23
C ASN A 8 26.05 42.88 26.90
N PRO A 9 25.55 43.99 27.49
CA PRO A 9 24.28 44.02 28.24
C PRO A 9 23.05 43.59 27.41
N THR A 10 23.11 43.69 26.09
CA THR A 10 22.08 43.17 25.18
C THR A 10 22.06 41.63 25.14
N LEU A 11 23.24 41.00 25.16
CA LEU A 11 23.37 39.53 25.18
C LEU A 11 22.84 38.94 26.49
N GLN A 12 23.02 39.65 27.61
CA GLN A 12 22.58 39.17 28.92
C GLN A 12 21.06 39.01 28.99
N ARG A 13 20.30 39.95 28.40
CA ARG A 13 18.83 39.85 28.29
C ARG A 13 18.35 38.68 27.42
N PHE A 14 19.11 38.31 26.40
CA PHE A 14 18.82 37.13 25.58
C PHE A 14 19.12 35.84 26.32
N VAL A 15 20.22 35.78 27.08
CA VAL A 15 20.59 34.61 27.89
C VAL A 15 19.59 34.40 29.01
N ASP A 16 19.20 35.44 29.74
CA ASP A 16 18.25 35.33 30.86
C ASP A 16 16.88 34.80 30.42
N ARG A 17 16.37 35.24 29.25
CA ARG A 17 15.11 34.74 28.69
C ARG A 17 15.23 33.29 28.21
N LYS A 18 16.38 32.89 27.67
CA LYS A 18 16.62 31.50 27.27
C LYS A 18 16.68 30.58 28.49
N VAL A 19 17.34 30.98 29.57
CA VAL A 19 17.40 30.18 30.80
C VAL A 19 16.00 29.97 31.38
N ALA A 20 15.19 31.03 31.48
CA ALA A 20 13.81 30.90 31.95
C ALA A 20 12.96 29.99 31.05
N PHE A 21 13.12 30.08 29.73
CA PHE A 21 12.47 29.18 28.78
C PHE A 21 12.88 27.72 28.97
N PHE A 22 14.19 27.43 29.06
CA PHE A 22 14.69 26.06 29.26
C PHE A 22 14.22 25.47 30.58
N LEU A 23 14.26 26.25 31.67
CA LEU A 23 13.82 25.78 32.98
C LEU A 23 12.33 25.42 32.96
N THR A 24 11.50 26.27 32.36
CA THR A 24 10.06 26.00 32.20
C THR A 24 9.81 24.76 31.33
N PHE A 25 10.52 24.65 30.20
CA PHE A 25 10.43 23.48 29.30
C PHE A 25 10.79 22.18 30.04
N PHE A 26 11.89 22.15 30.78
CA PHE A 26 12.31 20.98 31.54
C PHE A 26 11.30 20.59 32.62
N VAL A 27 10.72 21.57 33.33
CA VAL A 27 9.67 21.30 34.33
C VAL A 27 8.45 20.66 33.67
N VAL A 28 7.98 21.18 32.53
CA VAL A 28 6.83 20.63 31.80
C VAL A 28 7.12 19.22 31.29
N VAL A 29 8.28 18.98 30.68
CA VAL A 29 8.66 17.66 30.16
C VAL A 29 8.79 16.65 31.31
N PHE A 30 9.40 17.04 32.42
CA PHE A 30 9.57 16.17 33.59
C PHE A 30 8.24 15.79 34.23
N LEU A 31 7.35 16.76 34.43
CA LEU A 31 5.99 16.49 34.95
C LEU A 31 5.19 15.61 33.99
N SER A 32 5.30 15.84 32.68
CA SER A 32 4.65 15.01 31.68
C SER A 32 5.19 13.57 31.73
N TYR A 33 6.51 13.40 31.81
CA TYR A 33 7.14 12.08 31.92
C TYR A 33 6.73 11.35 33.20
N ALA A 34 6.70 12.04 34.34
CA ALA A 34 6.24 11.49 35.60
C ALA A 34 4.77 11.04 35.53
N PHE A 35 3.91 11.82 34.89
CA PHE A 35 2.51 11.44 34.65
C PHE A 35 2.41 10.18 33.77
N LEU A 36 3.14 10.12 32.64
CA LEU A 36 3.17 8.94 31.77
C LEU A 36 3.69 7.68 32.48
N SER A 37 4.64 7.83 33.41
CA SER A 37 5.16 6.75 34.24
C SER A 37 4.08 6.17 35.17
N VAL A 38 3.24 7.02 35.77
CA VAL A 38 2.17 6.58 36.68
C VAL A 38 1.06 5.81 35.95
N ILE A 39 0.75 6.18 34.71
CA ILE A 39 -0.28 5.50 33.91
C ILE A 39 0.25 4.32 33.09
N ASP A 40 1.49 3.90 33.32
CA ASP A 40 2.16 2.79 32.61
C ASP A 40 2.17 2.97 31.08
N PHE A 41 2.26 4.23 30.63
CA PHE A 41 2.31 4.59 29.21
C PHE A 41 3.74 4.81 28.71
N LEU A 42 4.74 4.48 29.54
CA LEU A 42 6.13 4.48 29.11
C LEU A 42 6.46 3.15 28.43
N PRO A 43 7.08 3.16 27.24
CA PRO A 43 7.50 1.92 26.60
C PRO A 43 8.50 1.21 27.51
N GLU A 44 8.22 -0.05 27.83
CA GLU A 44 9.17 -0.91 28.52
C GLU A 44 10.47 -0.99 27.70
N PRO A 45 11.65 -0.84 28.33
CA PRO A 45 12.90 -1.09 27.65
C PRO A 45 12.92 -2.56 27.20
N LEU A 46 13.24 -2.79 25.93
CA LEU A 46 13.37 -4.16 25.41
C LEU A 46 14.39 -4.92 26.28
N SER A 47 13.98 -6.03 26.86
CA SER A 47 14.92 -6.88 27.60
C SER A 47 16.00 -7.42 26.66
N GLU A 48 17.20 -7.68 27.19
CA GLU A 48 18.30 -8.29 26.42
C GLU A 48 17.86 -9.61 25.78
N GLU A 49 17.00 -10.37 26.48
CA GLU A 49 16.36 -11.58 25.96
C GLU A 49 15.46 -11.29 24.75
N THR A 50 14.68 -10.20 24.79
CA THR A 50 13.80 -9.80 23.67
C THR A 50 14.61 -9.32 22.47
N ILE A 51 15.73 -8.63 22.71
CA ILE A 51 16.65 -8.18 21.66
C ILE A 51 17.31 -9.40 21.01
N ALA A 52 17.87 -10.30 21.81
CA ALA A 52 18.50 -11.54 21.32
C ALA A 52 17.51 -12.43 20.56
N ALA A 53 16.27 -12.57 21.05
CA ALA A 53 15.22 -13.32 20.36
C ALA A 53 14.82 -12.68 19.02
N ARG A 54 14.75 -11.35 18.95
CA ARG A 54 14.49 -10.63 17.68
C ARG A 54 15.65 -10.77 16.70
N GLU A 55 16.89 -10.74 17.16
CA GLU A 55 18.07 -10.94 16.31
C GLU A 55 18.18 -12.37 15.80
N ALA A 56 17.96 -13.37 16.65
CA ALA A 56 17.93 -14.78 16.26
C ALA A 56 16.83 -15.06 15.22
N LYS A 57 15.64 -14.47 15.40
CA LYS A 57 14.54 -14.61 14.44
C LYS A 57 14.87 -14.00 13.07
N LYS A 58 15.49 -12.81 13.04
CA LYS A 58 15.97 -12.19 11.80
C LYS A 58 17.05 -13.01 11.09
N ALA A 59 17.96 -13.63 11.85
CA ALA A 59 19.01 -14.48 11.29
C ALA A 59 18.43 -15.75 10.64
N GLN A 60 17.42 -16.36 11.27
CA GLN A 60 16.76 -17.56 10.74
C GLN A 60 15.94 -17.27 9.48
N GLU A 61 15.25 -16.12 9.43
CA GLU A 61 14.47 -15.69 8.26
C GLU A 61 15.37 -15.44 7.04
N ASN A 62 16.52 -14.79 7.23
CA ASN A 62 17.50 -14.56 6.16
C ASN A 62 18.14 -15.86 5.65
N SER A 63 18.32 -16.86 6.51
CA SER A 63 18.84 -18.17 6.11
C SER A 63 17.84 -18.97 5.27
N ALA A 64 16.55 -18.90 5.62
CA ALA A 64 15.48 -19.54 4.86
C ALA A 64 15.30 -18.92 3.46
N LEU A 65 15.43 -17.59 3.34
CA LEU A 65 15.35 -16.90 2.06
C LEU A 65 16.49 -17.31 1.12
N ASN A 66 17.73 -17.42 1.63
CA ASN A 66 18.87 -17.84 0.84
C ASN A 66 18.80 -19.30 0.37
N GLN A 67 18.16 -20.19 1.14
CA GLN A 67 17.93 -21.58 0.74
C GLN A 67 16.83 -21.69 -0.34
N ALA A 68 15.77 -20.89 -0.25
CA ALA A 68 14.72 -20.87 -1.27
C ALA A 68 15.24 -20.35 -2.63
N VAL A 69 16.13 -19.36 -2.62
CA VAL A 69 16.76 -18.81 -3.84
C VAL A 69 17.68 -19.82 -4.53
N GLN A 70 18.34 -20.73 -3.79
CA GLN A 70 19.19 -21.77 -4.40
C GLN A 70 18.40 -22.90 -5.08
N VAL A 71 17.18 -23.20 -4.62
CA VAL A 71 16.34 -24.25 -5.23
C VAL A 71 15.71 -23.77 -6.55
N LEU A 72 15.41 -22.48 -6.69
CA LEU A 72 14.76 -21.93 -7.89
C LEU A 72 15.69 -21.84 -9.12
N ASN A 73 17.01 -21.69 -8.91
CA ASN A 73 17.99 -21.56 -10.00
C ASN A 73 18.47 -22.90 -10.58
N GLY A 74 17.98 -24.04 -10.07
CA GLY A 74 18.41 -25.38 -10.48
C GLY A 74 17.53 -26.11 -11.51
N GLY A 75 16.40 -25.54 -11.95
CA GLY A 75 15.33 -26.39 -12.47
C GLY A 75 14.40 -25.85 -13.55
N LEU A 76 14.84 -25.01 -14.49
CA LEU A 76 14.08 -24.77 -15.73
C LEU A 76 15.02 -24.63 -16.94
N ARG A 77 15.33 -25.77 -17.58
CA ARG A 77 15.84 -25.77 -18.97
C ARG A 77 14.66 -25.50 -19.91
N PRO A 78 14.71 -24.50 -20.80
CA PRO A 78 13.71 -24.36 -21.84
C PRO A 78 13.87 -25.51 -22.85
N LYS A 79 12.85 -26.38 -22.94
CA LYS A 79 12.73 -27.31 -24.07
C LYS A 79 12.24 -26.51 -25.28
N ASN A 80 13.15 -26.24 -26.19
CA ASN A 80 12.82 -25.87 -27.57
C ASN A 80 12.32 -27.13 -28.29
N ASN A 81 11.02 -27.17 -28.61
CA ASN A 81 10.42 -28.15 -29.49
C ASN A 81 10.02 -27.46 -30.81
N ASN A 82 10.94 -27.42 -31.76
CA ASN A 82 10.62 -27.20 -33.17
C ASN A 82 10.41 -28.57 -33.83
N THR A 83 9.17 -28.94 -34.14
CA THR A 83 8.83 -29.90 -35.20
C THR A 83 7.40 -29.62 -35.67
N GLU A 84 7.35 -28.89 -36.79
CA GLU A 84 6.38 -28.85 -37.90
C GLU A 84 5.00 -29.50 -37.74
N ASP A 85 3.93 -28.74 -38.02
CA ASP A 85 2.83 -29.27 -38.83
C ASP A 85 2.14 -28.17 -39.65
N SER A 86 1.88 -28.50 -40.90
CA SER A 86 1.48 -27.61 -41.98
C SER A 86 -0.04 -27.62 -42.13
N LEU A 87 -0.73 -26.61 -41.62
CA LEU A 87 -2.16 -26.41 -41.88
C LEU A 87 -2.36 -25.44 -43.05
N ARG A 88 -2.73 -25.99 -44.20
CA ARG A 88 -3.27 -25.26 -45.35
C ARG A 88 -4.55 -24.53 -44.95
N VAL A 89 -4.51 -23.20 -44.97
CA VAL A 89 -5.73 -22.36 -44.93
C VAL A 89 -6.28 -22.26 -46.35
N THR A 90 -7.38 -22.95 -46.60
CA THR A 90 -8.25 -22.73 -47.75
C THR A 90 -9.08 -21.47 -47.46
N ILE A 91 -8.98 -20.47 -48.34
CA ILE A 91 -9.81 -19.25 -48.31
C ILE A 91 -11.08 -19.56 -49.12
N PRO A 92 -12.28 -19.63 -48.51
CA PRO A 92 -13.50 -19.44 -49.24
C PRO A 92 -13.82 -17.95 -49.37
N GLU A 93 -14.02 -17.61 -50.62
CA GLU A 93 -14.55 -16.42 -51.26
C GLU A 93 -15.68 -15.69 -50.51
N ALA A 94 -15.64 -14.37 -50.66
CA ALA A 94 -16.45 -13.38 -49.97
C ALA A 94 -17.96 -13.55 -50.17
N ASN A 95 -18.70 -13.57 -49.05
CA ASN A 95 -20.08 -13.13 -49.03
C ASN A 95 -20.16 -11.86 -48.19
N SER A 96 -20.34 -10.73 -48.88
CA SER A 96 -20.68 -9.43 -48.28
C SER A 96 -22.06 -9.52 -47.68
N ALA A 97 -22.12 -9.80 -46.37
CA ALA A 97 -23.22 -9.38 -45.54
C ALA A 97 -22.82 -8.06 -44.89
N GLU A 98 -23.61 -7.03 -45.18
CA GLU A 98 -23.56 -5.70 -44.60
C GLU A 98 -23.72 -5.84 -43.08
N VAL A 99 -22.59 -5.81 -42.36
CA VAL A 99 -22.58 -5.78 -40.90
C VAL A 99 -22.93 -4.36 -40.49
N GLU A 100 -24.16 -4.20 -40.00
CA GLU A 100 -24.65 -3.01 -39.33
C GLU A 100 -23.73 -2.73 -38.14
N THR A 101 -22.85 -1.75 -38.30
CA THR A 101 -21.90 -1.32 -37.27
C THR A 101 -22.68 -0.53 -36.21
N GLU A 102 -23.16 -1.24 -35.19
CA GLU A 102 -23.46 -0.64 -33.89
C GLU A 102 -22.25 0.20 -33.43
N PRO A 103 -22.44 1.43 -32.93
CA PRO A 103 -21.34 2.28 -32.51
C PRO A 103 -20.59 1.60 -31.37
N VAL A 104 -19.33 1.21 -31.64
CA VAL A 104 -18.41 0.69 -30.62
C VAL A 104 -18.18 1.80 -29.61
N SER A 105 -18.96 1.79 -28.53
CA SER A 105 -18.72 2.62 -27.36
C SER A 105 -17.31 2.27 -26.86
N THR A 106 -16.36 3.19 -27.07
CA THR A 106 -14.98 3.11 -26.60
C THR A 106 -14.95 3.29 -25.09
N LYS A 107 -15.54 2.33 -24.36
CA LYS A 107 -15.52 2.30 -22.91
C LYS A 107 -14.09 2.13 -22.45
N ASP A 108 -13.57 3.11 -21.71
CA ASP A 108 -12.31 2.96 -21.00
C ASP A 108 -12.42 1.69 -20.13
N PRO A 109 -11.51 0.72 -20.27
CA PRO A 109 -11.61 -0.52 -19.51
C PRO A 109 -11.00 -0.40 -18.11
N LEU A 110 -10.35 0.72 -17.78
CA LEU A 110 -9.59 0.86 -16.54
C LEU A 110 -10.42 1.49 -15.40
N PRO A 111 -10.38 0.93 -14.17
CA PRO A 111 -11.11 1.48 -13.04
C PRO A 111 -10.60 2.88 -12.67
N SER A 112 -11.50 3.82 -12.47
CA SER A 112 -11.19 5.18 -12.01
C SER A 112 -11.65 5.44 -10.57
N ARG A 113 -12.64 4.69 -10.08
CA ARG A 113 -13.23 4.87 -8.74
C ARG A 113 -13.83 3.57 -8.20
N ILE A 114 -13.77 3.38 -6.89
CA ILE A 114 -14.44 2.31 -6.15
C ILE A 114 -15.33 2.93 -5.07
N ILE A 115 -16.51 2.35 -4.87
CA ILE A 115 -17.48 2.75 -3.88
C ILE A 115 -17.88 1.52 -3.07
N PHE A 116 -17.81 1.64 -1.74
CA PHE A 116 -18.20 0.59 -0.80
C PHE A 116 -19.52 1.00 -0.13
N ASP A 117 -20.63 0.41 -0.55
CA ASP A 117 -21.95 0.82 -0.07
C ASP A 117 -22.12 0.53 1.44
N ALA A 118 -21.58 -0.59 1.91
CA ALA A 118 -21.63 -1.01 3.32
C ALA A 118 -20.72 -0.17 4.25
N LEU A 119 -19.85 0.68 3.71
CA LEU A 119 -18.95 1.56 4.47
C LEU A 119 -19.37 3.03 4.32
N ASP A 120 -20.66 3.32 4.58
CA ASP A 120 -21.24 4.67 4.45
C ASP A 120 -21.04 5.30 3.06
N GLY A 121 -21.07 4.47 2.00
CA GLY A 121 -20.85 4.94 0.62
C GLY A 121 -19.43 5.44 0.36
N LYS A 122 -18.44 5.00 1.14
CA LYS A 122 -17.05 5.42 1.02
C LYS A 122 -16.55 5.26 -0.43
N SER A 123 -16.07 6.36 -0.99
CA SER A 123 -15.56 6.42 -2.36
C SER A 123 -14.07 6.71 -2.40
N VAL A 124 -13.35 5.99 -3.25
CA VAL A 124 -11.90 6.10 -3.40
C VAL A 124 -11.50 6.13 -4.87
N THR A 125 -10.56 7.00 -5.22
CA THR A 125 -9.98 7.09 -6.57
C THR A 125 -9.01 5.95 -6.81
N VAL A 126 -9.06 5.35 -8.01
CA VAL A 126 -8.16 4.30 -8.47
C VAL A 126 -7.20 4.85 -9.53
N LEU A 127 -5.92 4.55 -9.35
CA LEU A 127 -4.83 4.90 -10.24
C LEU A 127 -4.40 3.67 -11.03
N ASN A 128 -4.03 3.86 -12.29
CA ASN A 128 -3.65 2.78 -13.21
C ASN A 128 -2.21 3.00 -13.70
N PRO A 129 -1.19 2.80 -12.84
CA PRO A 129 0.20 2.88 -13.27
C PRO A 129 0.49 1.83 -14.35
N THR A 130 1.40 2.15 -15.26
CA THR A 130 1.84 1.25 -16.33
C THR A 130 3.03 0.38 -15.92
N SER A 131 3.73 0.74 -14.85
CA SER A 131 4.90 0.02 -14.33
C SER A 131 4.54 -0.81 -13.10
N ASN A 132 5.00 -2.06 -13.06
CA ASN A 132 4.88 -2.95 -11.90
C ASN A 132 6.11 -2.90 -10.98
N SER A 133 7.01 -1.93 -11.18
CA SER A 133 8.15 -1.74 -10.29
C SER A 133 7.69 -1.31 -8.89
N VAL A 134 8.32 -1.85 -7.85
CA VAL A 134 7.97 -1.55 -6.45
C VAL A 134 7.98 -0.05 -6.17
N ALA A 135 8.97 0.67 -6.71
CA ALA A 135 9.08 2.12 -6.54
C ALA A 135 7.90 2.88 -7.18
N ALA A 136 7.49 2.51 -8.40
CA ALA A 136 6.36 3.15 -9.06
C ALA A 136 5.02 2.87 -8.36
N LEU A 137 4.84 1.64 -7.86
CA LEU A 137 3.65 1.27 -7.09
C LEU A 137 3.59 2.00 -5.74
N ASP A 138 4.71 2.08 -5.02
CA ASP A 138 4.78 2.77 -3.73
C ASP A 138 4.50 4.27 -3.88
N GLU A 139 5.08 4.92 -4.88
CA GLU A 139 4.81 6.33 -5.18
C GLU A 139 3.32 6.56 -5.53
N ALA A 140 2.73 5.68 -6.34
CA ALA A 140 1.32 5.78 -6.69
C ALA A 140 0.40 5.59 -5.47
N LEU A 141 0.74 4.68 -4.54
CA LEU A 141 -0.04 4.41 -3.33
C LEU A 141 -0.08 5.59 -2.35
N LEU A 142 0.93 6.49 -2.39
CA LEU A 142 0.87 7.75 -1.65
C LEU A 142 -0.28 8.64 -2.14
N THR A 143 -0.66 8.56 -3.42
CA THR A 143 -1.65 9.45 -4.02
C THR A 143 -3.04 8.85 -4.17
N GLY A 144 -3.21 7.54 -3.91
CA GLY A 144 -4.51 6.89 -3.98
C GLY A 144 -4.42 5.38 -3.90
N VAL A 145 -5.51 4.73 -4.30
CA VAL A 145 -5.57 3.28 -4.49
C VAL A 145 -5.06 2.94 -5.87
N VAL A 146 -4.39 1.81 -6.03
CA VAL A 146 -3.65 1.46 -7.23
C VAL A 146 -4.13 0.12 -7.79
N ARG A 147 -4.48 0.08 -9.08
CA ARG A 147 -4.64 -1.16 -9.82
C ARG A 147 -3.26 -1.73 -10.15
N HIS A 148 -3.07 -3.03 -9.94
CA HIS A 148 -1.85 -3.71 -10.37
C HIS A 148 -1.77 -3.73 -11.92
N PRO A 149 -0.66 -3.32 -12.54
CA PRO A 149 -0.54 -3.22 -14.00
C PRO A 149 -0.84 -4.53 -14.72
N ASP A 150 -0.33 -5.64 -14.18
CA ASP A 150 -0.47 -7.00 -14.75
C ASP A 150 -1.81 -7.67 -14.44
N SER A 151 -2.73 -6.99 -13.73
CA SER A 151 -4.07 -7.53 -13.49
C SER A 151 -4.97 -7.38 -14.73
N ALA A 152 -6.15 -8.00 -14.73
CA ALA A 152 -7.13 -7.81 -15.79
C ALA A 152 -7.72 -6.39 -15.76
N ASP A 153 -8.32 -5.96 -16.86
CA ASP A 153 -9.16 -4.75 -16.89
C ASP A 153 -10.64 -5.11 -16.60
N LEU A 154 -11.54 -4.12 -16.62
CA LEU A 154 -12.96 -4.35 -16.27
C LEU A 154 -13.78 -5.01 -17.38
N VAL A 155 -13.26 -5.08 -18.61
CA VAL A 155 -13.97 -5.67 -19.77
C VAL A 155 -13.45 -7.07 -20.11
N SER A 156 -12.24 -7.40 -19.68
CA SER A 156 -11.58 -8.68 -19.90
C SER A 156 -11.97 -9.69 -18.83
N ASN A 157 -12.04 -10.97 -19.22
CA ASN A 157 -12.22 -12.05 -18.27
C ASN A 157 -10.92 -12.26 -17.47
N GLY A 158 -10.91 -11.84 -16.20
CA GLY A 158 -9.81 -12.07 -15.27
C GLY A 158 -9.97 -11.31 -13.97
N ASN A 159 -9.00 -11.49 -13.06
CA ASN A 159 -9.01 -10.83 -11.76
C ASN A 159 -8.38 -9.44 -11.85
N VAL A 160 -9.07 -8.44 -11.31
CA VAL A 160 -8.52 -7.08 -11.11
C VAL A 160 -7.98 -6.99 -9.69
N PHE A 161 -6.69 -6.67 -9.56
CA PHE A 161 -6.04 -6.51 -8.27
C PHE A 161 -5.91 -5.04 -7.94
N ILE A 162 -6.45 -4.66 -6.78
CA ILE A 162 -6.50 -3.28 -6.34
C ILE A 162 -5.90 -3.18 -4.93
N LEU A 163 -4.90 -2.33 -4.80
CA LEU A 163 -4.04 -2.16 -3.63
C LEU A 163 -4.27 -0.79 -3.01
N GLY A 164 -4.31 -0.72 -1.68
CA GLY A 164 -4.55 0.53 -0.98
C GLY A 164 -4.12 0.46 0.48
N HIS A 165 -3.86 1.64 1.06
CA HIS A 165 -3.48 1.75 2.46
C HIS A 165 -4.70 1.68 3.41
N SER A 166 -4.43 1.19 4.62
CA SER A 166 -5.38 1.15 5.74
C SER A 166 -4.66 1.62 7.01
N SER A 167 -5.02 2.79 7.53
CA SER A 167 -4.42 3.41 8.71
C SER A 167 -5.50 4.01 9.60
N TYR A 168 -5.60 3.57 10.86
CA TYR A 168 -6.61 4.03 11.82
C TYR A 168 -6.15 5.22 12.68
N LEU A 169 -5.08 5.91 12.27
CA LEU A 169 -4.63 7.12 12.98
C LEU A 169 -5.69 8.22 12.90
N PRO A 170 -6.07 8.87 14.02
CA PRO A 170 -7.14 9.88 14.03
C PRO A 170 -6.90 11.06 13.09
N ASN A 171 -5.64 11.51 12.99
CA ASN A 171 -5.23 12.58 12.08
C ASN A 171 -4.15 12.07 11.12
N VAL A 172 -4.42 12.22 9.83
CA VAL A 172 -3.45 11.98 8.76
C VAL A 172 -3.51 13.16 7.81
N PHE A 173 -2.35 13.69 7.44
CA PHE A 173 -2.26 14.78 6.46
C PHE A 173 -2.76 14.32 5.08
N ASN A 174 -2.49 13.06 4.74
CA ASN A 174 -2.89 12.45 3.50
C ASN A 174 -3.98 11.39 3.76
N LYS A 175 -5.19 11.67 3.28
CA LYS A 175 -6.36 10.80 3.47
C LYS A 175 -6.27 9.49 2.68
N ASN A 176 -5.39 9.40 1.68
CA ASN A 176 -5.18 8.15 0.92
C ASN A 176 -4.64 7.02 1.80
N PHE A 177 -3.96 7.33 2.91
CA PHE A 177 -3.57 6.32 3.89
C PHE A 177 -4.76 5.62 4.58
N GLN A 178 -5.95 6.21 4.48
CA GLN A 178 -7.19 5.69 5.05
C GLN A 178 -8.13 5.12 3.98
N ALA A 179 -7.69 5.05 2.72
CA ALA A 179 -8.48 4.62 1.57
C ALA A 179 -9.26 3.33 1.83
N PHE A 180 -8.60 2.31 2.38
CA PHE A 180 -9.18 1.00 2.68
C PHE A 180 -9.43 0.77 4.18
N ASN A 181 -9.60 1.82 4.98
CA ASN A 181 -10.16 1.64 6.33
C ASN A 181 -11.57 1.06 6.25
N GLY A 182 -11.84 0.05 7.06
CA GLY A 182 -13.14 -0.61 7.20
C GLY A 182 -13.36 -1.79 6.27
N ILE A 183 -12.48 -2.06 5.29
CA ILE A 183 -12.71 -3.16 4.33
C ILE A 183 -12.79 -4.54 5.00
N GLN A 184 -12.15 -4.71 6.17
CA GLN A 184 -12.21 -5.95 6.94
C GLN A 184 -13.58 -6.17 7.62
N ASN A 185 -14.42 -5.15 7.66
CA ASN A 185 -15.78 -5.22 8.21
C ASN A 185 -16.81 -5.57 7.13
N LEU A 186 -16.40 -5.67 5.86
CA LEU A 186 -17.28 -6.13 4.78
C LEU A 186 -17.70 -7.57 5.02
N THR A 187 -18.92 -7.89 4.64
CA THR A 187 -19.56 -9.19 4.82
C THR A 187 -20.00 -9.77 3.48
N TRP A 188 -20.23 -11.09 3.46
CA TRP A 188 -20.68 -11.77 2.26
C TRP A 188 -21.95 -11.14 1.70
N GLY A 189 -21.96 -10.87 0.40
CA GLY A 189 -23.07 -10.26 -0.32
C GLY A 189 -23.07 -8.73 -0.37
N ASP A 190 -22.24 -8.05 0.44
CA ASP A 190 -22.08 -6.59 0.40
C ASP A 190 -21.69 -6.12 -1.00
N THR A 191 -22.20 -4.95 -1.39
CA THR A 191 -22.04 -4.43 -2.75
C THR A 191 -20.85 -3.49 -2.84
N ILE A 192 -20.02 -3.71 -3.86
CA ILE A 192 -18.91 -2.86 -4.24
C ILE A 192 -19.15 -2.40 -5.67
N ARG A 193 -19.16 -1.09 -5.89
CA ARG A 193 -19.33 -0.50 -7.22
C ARG A 193 -18.00 0.03 -7.72
N VAL A 194 -17.61 -0.36 -8.92
CA VAL A 194 -16.37 0.09 -9.57
C VAL A 194 -16.76 0.84 -10.83
N GLN A 195 -16.28 2.07 -10.96
CA GLN A 195 -16.59 2.92 -12.10
C GLN A 195 -15.40 3.00 -13.04
N SER A 196 -15.69 2.99 -14.35
CA SER A 196 -14.77 3.36 -15.41
C SER A 196 -15.48 4.20 -16.45
N SER A 197 -14.96 5.40 -16.71
CA SER A 197 -15.60 6.42 -17.55
C SER A 197 -17.11 6.51 -17.26
N ASP A 198 -17.94 6.03 -18.19
CA ASP A 198 -19.41 6.11 -18.11
C ASP A 198 -20.08 4.77 -17.74
N THR A 199 -19.30 3.78 -17.29
CA THR A 199 -19.79 2.45 -16.93
C THR A 199 -19.54 2.15 -15.46
N GLU A 200 -20.58 1.65 -14.78
CA GLU A 200 -20.50 1.16 -13.41
C GLU A 200 -20.64 -0.36 -13.40
N TYR A 201 -19.69 -1.02 -12.73
CA TYR A 201 -19.63 -2.46 -12.53
C TYR A 201 -19.98 -2.76 -11.08
N ILE A 202 -20.93 -3.67 -10.88
CA ILE A 202 -21.44 -4.02 -9.55
C ILE A 202 -20.91 -5.39 -9.16
N TYR A 203 -20.12 -5.43 -8.10
CA TYR A 203 -19.54 -6.64 -7.51
C TYR A 203 -20.20 -6.94 -6.17
N ARG A 204 -20.14 -8.22 -5.78
CA ARG A 204 -20.52 -8.67 -4.44
C ARG A 204 -19.33 -9.25 -3.73
N VAL A 205 -19.22 -8.95 -2.45
CA VAL A 205 -18.19 -9.53 -1.59
C VAL A 205 -18.47 -11.01 -1.43
N ASP A 206 -17.52 -11.84 -1.85
CA ASP A 206 -17.58 -13.29 -1.64
C ASP A 206 -16.80 -13.70 -0.38
N LYS A 207 -15.62 -13.11 -0.15
CA LYS A 207 -14.82 -13.46 1.02
C LYS A 207 -13.97 -12.27 1.50
N VAL A 208 -13.84 -12.17 2.82
CA VAL A 208 -12.92 -11.26 3.49
C VAL A 208 -12.05 -12.08 4.44
N PHE A 209 -10.73 -11.96 4.31
CA PHE A 209 -9.79 -12.70 5.13
C PHE A 209 -8.48 -11.96 5.29
N LYS A 210 -7.76 -12.28 6.37
CA LYS A 210 -6.39 -11.81 6.62
C LYS A 210 -5.42 -12.92 6.22
N ALA A 211 -4.48 -12.60 5.34
CA ALA A 211 -3.40 -13.51 4.94
C ALA A 211 -2.06 -13.01 5.50
N LYS A 212 -1.12 -13.94 5.74
CA LYS A 212 0.28 -13.59 5.97
C LYS A 212 0.97 -13.42 4.62
N THR A 213 1.90 -12.48 4.51
CA THR A 213 2.67 -12.23 3.27
C THR A 213 3.40 -13.48 2.77
N SER A 214 3.79 -14.38 3.66
CA SER A 214 4.45 -15.65 3.32
C SER A 214 3.51 -16.76 2.78
N GLU A 215 2.20 -16.51 2.73
CA GLU A 215 1.17 -17.54 2.48
C GLU A 215 0.39 -17.29 1.17
N VAL A 216 0.69 -16.21 0.46
CA VAL A 216 0.07 -15.89 -0.83
C VAL A 216 0.97 -16.45 -1.93
N VAL A 217 0.53 -17.54 -2.56
CA VAL A 217 1.13 -18.18 -3.74
C VAL A 217 0.36 -17.75 -4.98
#